data_AF-A0A7H4LUW2-F1
#
_entry.id   AF-A0A7H4LUW2-F1
#
_cell.length_a   1.000
_cell.length_b   1.000
_cell.length_c   1.000
_cell.angle_alpha   90.00
_cell.angle_beta   90.00
_cell.angle_gamma   90.00
#
_symmetry.space_group_name_H-M   'P 1'
#
loop_
_entity.id
_entity.type
_entity.pdbx_description
1 polymer ?
#
loop_
_entity_poly.entity_id
_entity_poly.type
_entity_poly.pdbx_seq_one_letter_code
_entity_poly.pdbx_strand_id
1 'polypeptide(L)'
;MLKSKYAPNEVHTFNSLLQYYDGEADMPGGLSRADYNADRWQSTRSYDRFWGRRQLASLGYQYQLDAQHKFNIQGFYTHTLRSGYLEQGKRITLSPREYWVRGIEPRYSQSFMIGPSAHEVGVGYRYVNESTHEMRYYTATTSGELPSTASPYDRDTRSGTEAHAWYIDDRVDIGNWTITPGMRFEHIESYQDNNLLGTRERVSYNAPLRR
;
A
#
# COMPACT_ATOMS: atom_id res chain seq x y z
N MET A 1 -10.18 14.56 -5.15
CA MET A 1 -10.00 13.38 -6.03
C MET A 1 -10.65 13.70 -7.37
N LEU A 2 -10.08 13.23 -8.48
CA LEU A 2 -10.67 13.33 -9.81
C LEU A 2 -10.84 11.92 -10.36
N LYS A 3 -12.09 11.52 -10.62
CA LYS A 3 -12.44 10.19 -11.11
C LYS A 3 -13.11 10.34 -12.48
N SER A 4 -12.64 9.59 -13.46
CA SER A 4 -13.18 9.65 -14.81
C SER A 4 -13.54 8.25 -15.32
N LYS A 5 -14.54 8.19 -16.20
CA LYS A 5 -14.94 7.00 -16.94
C LYS A 5 -15.18 7.41 -18.40
N TYR A 6 -14.68 6.62 -19.33
CA TYR A 6 -14.92 6.79 -20.75
C TYR A 6 -15.32 5.45 -21.37
N ALA A 7 -16.51 5.38 -21.95
CA ALA A 7 -17.03 4.17 -22.59
C ALA A 7 -17.52 4.56 -24.00
N PRO A 8 -16.64 4.52 -25.02
CA PRO A 8 -16.99 4.95 -26.38
C PRO A 8 -18.04 4.05 -27.05
N ASN A 9 -18.18 2.81 -26.56
CA ASN A 9 -19.18 1.84 -26.99
C ASN A 9 -19.40 0.82 -25.85
N GLU A 10 -20.18 -0.23 -26.13
CA GLU A 10 -20.53 -1.27 -25.14
C GLU A 10 -19.36 -2.20 -24.81
N VAL A 11 -18.33 -2.26 -25.68
CA VAL A 11 -17.23 -3.23 -25.58
C VAL A 11 -16.04 -2.68 -24.79
N HIS A 12 -15.75 -1.39 -24.93
CA HIS A 12 -14.58 -0.75 -24.35
C HIS A 12 -14.97 0.19 -23.21
N THR A 13 -14.33 0.06 -22.05
CA THR A 13 -14.47 1.00 -20.94
C THR A 13 -13.10 1.35 -20.38
N PHE A 14 -12.83 2.63 -20.23
CA PHE A 14 -11.66 3.17 -19.56
C PHE A 14 -12.10 3.83 -18.26
N ASN A 15 -11.28 3.69 -17.21
CA ASN A 15 -11.48 4.37 -15.94
C ASN A 15 -10.17 5.00 -15.48
N SER A 16 -10.24 6.15 -14.84
CA SER A 16 -9.07 6.74 -14.19
C SER A 16 -9.40 7.30 -12.83
N LEU A 17 -8.38 7.34 -11.99
CA LEU A 17 -8.43 7.97 -10.68
C LEU A 17 -7.14 8.75 -10.44
N LEU A 18 -7.27 10.05 -10.25
CA LEU A 18 -6.22 10.91 -9.74
C LEU A 18 -6.59 11.36 -8.33
N GLN A 19 -5.64 11.26 -7.41
CA GLN A 19 -5.83 11.72 -6.04
C GLN A 19 -4.61 12.50 -5.58
N TYR A 20 -4.89 13.65 -4.97
CA TYR A 20 -3.98 14.36 -4.09
C TYR A 20 -4.60 14.31 -2.69
N TYR A 21 -3.85 13.79 -1.74
CA TYR A 21 -4.15 13.81 -0.32
C TYR A 21 -3.00 14.51 0.38
N ASP A 22 -3.31 15.42 1.30
CA ASP A 22 -2.34 16.08 2.16
C ASP A 22 -3.05 16.30 3.51
N GLY A 23 -2.34 16.04 4.60
CA GLY A 23 -2.91 16.15 5.93
C GLY A 23 -1.84 16.12 7.00
N GLU A 24 -2.18 16.75 8.11
CA GLU A 24 -1.35 16.86 9.29
C GLU A 24 -2.22 16.79 10.55
N ALA A 25 -1.66 16.27 11.63
CA ALA A 25 -2.35 16.12 12.89
C ALA A 25 -1.33 16.05 14.04
N ASP A 26 -1.65 16.73 15.15
CA ASP A 26 -0.97 16.47 16.42
C ASP A 26 -1.41 15.12 16.98
N MET A 27 -0.54 14.48 17.77
CA MET A 27 -0.75 13.13 18.28
C MET A 27 -0.92 13.16 19.81
N PRO A 28 -2.15 12.97 20.34
CA PRO A 28 -2.38 13.01 21.80
C PRO A 28 -1.59 11.97 22.60
N GLY A 29 -1.27 10.83 21.98
CA GLY A 29 -0.51 9.76 22.61
C GLY A 29 -1.28 9.01 23.71
N GLY A 30 -0.55 8.19 24.46
CA GLY A 30 -1.09 7.46 25.62
C GLY A 30 -0.78 8.19 26.92
N LEU A 31 -1.62 8.01 27.92
CA LEU A 31 -1.44 8.53 29.27
C LEU A 31 -0.99 7.43 30.22
N SER A 32 -0.18 7.80 31.23
CA SER A 32 0.03 6.93 32.38
C SER A 32 -1.30 6.73 33.13
N ARG A 33 -1.40 5.71 33.98
CA ARG A 33 -2.60 5.50 34.80
C ARG A 33 -2.90 6.70 35.70
N ALA A 34 -1.88 7.37 36.22
CA ALA A 34 -2.03 8.53 37.08
C ALA A 34 -2.59 9.73 36.30
N ASP A 35 -1.99 10.05 35.15
CA ASP A 35 -2.44 11.17 34.31
C ASP A 35 -3.85 10.93 33.77
N TYR A 36 -4.16 9.69 33.37
CA TYR A 36 -5.49 9.33 32.91
C TYR A 36 -6.57 9.54 33.99
N ASN A 37 -6.26 9.18 35.24
CA ASN A 37 -7.18 9.38 36.36
C ASN A 37 -7.34 10.86 36.72
N ALA A 38 -6.29 11.67 36.52
CA ALA A 38 -6.31 13.10 36.79
C ALA A 38 -7.10 13.87 35.71
N ASP A 39 -6.78 13.63 34.44
CA ASP A 39 -7.51 14.14 33.28
C ASP A 39 -7.27 13.21 32.08
N ARG A 40 -8.33 12.52 31.64
CA ARG A 40 -8.28 11.57 30.52
C ARG A 40 -8.20 12.24 29.14
N TRP A 41 -8.40 13.54 29.04
CA TRP A 41 -8.39 14.29 27.78
C TRP A 41 -7.11 15.08 27.54
N GLN A 42 -6.22 15.16 28.53
CA GLN A 42 -4.93 15.82 28.38
C GLN A 42 -3.99 15.05 27.44
N SER A 43 -2.91 15.70 27.02
CA SER A 43 -1.77 15.07 26.34
C SER A 43 -0.48 15.41 27.07
N THR A 44 0.34 14.39 27.32
CA THR A 44 1.71 14.55 27.84
C THR A 44 2.75 14.42 26.72
N ARG A 45 2.32 14.56 25.45
CA ARG A 45 3.13 14.35 24.24
C ARG A 45 3.14 15.60 23.37
N SER A 46 3.71 16.67 23.92
CA SER A 46 3.69 18.01 23.31
C SER A 46 4.46 18.14 21.99
N TYR A 47 5.38 17.22 21.71
CA TYR A 47 6.19 17.23 20.50
C TYR A 47 5.65 16.32 19.38
N ASP A 48 4.74 15.40 19.70
CA ASP A 48 4.35 14.36 18.75
C ASP A 48 3.36 14.94 17.72
N ARG A 49 3.78 14.89 16.45
CA ARG A 49 3.01 15.39 15.32
C ARG A 49 3.26 14.51 14.12
N PHE A 50 2.23 14.31 13.31
CA PHE A 50 2.32 13.55 12.07
C PHE A 50 1.83 14.36 10.89
N TRP A 51 2.49 14.22 9.74
CA TRP A 51 1.99 14.75 8.49
C TRP A 51 2.33 13.81 7.33
N GLY A 52 1.55 13.90 6.28
CA GLY A 52 1.81 13.13 5.09
C GLY A 52 1.02 13.61 3.90
N ARG A 53 1.53 13.24 2.73
CA ARG A 53 0.88 13.48 1.45
C ARG A 53 0.97 12.27 0.57
N ARG A 54 -0.05 12.08 -0.25
CA ARG A 54 -0.11 11.03 -1.25
C ARG A 54 -0.59 11.58 -2.58
N GLN A 55 0.19 11.31 -3.61
CA GLN A 55 -0.20 11.46 -5.00
C GLN A 55 -0.49 10.06 -5.55
N LEU A 56 -1.65 9.88 -6.17
CA LEU A 56 -2.03 8.63 -6.80
C LEU A 56 -2.53 8.91 -8.21
N ALA A 57 -2.02 8.13 -9.15
CA ALA A 57 -2.54 8.04 -10.51
C ALA A 57 -2.87 6.58 -10.80
N SER A 58 -4.08 6.33 -11.29
CA SER A 58 -4.51 5.00 -11.69
C SER A 58 -5.30 5.06 -12.98
N LEU A 59 -5.04 4.09 -13.85
CA LEU A 59 -5.68 3.96 -15.16
C LEU A 59 -6.09 2.50 -15.35
N GLY A 60 -7.34 2.31 -15.74
CA GLY A 60 -7.92 1.00 -16.02
C GLY A 60 -8.50 0.95 -17.41
N TYR A 61 -8.46 -0.23 -17.99
CA TYR A 61 -9.12 -0.58 -19.23
C TYR A 61 -9.87 -1.90 -19.05
N GLN A 62 -11.10 -1.92 -19.54
CA GLN A 62 -11.95 -3.09 -19.62
C GLN A 62 -12.32 -3.33 -21.09
N TYR A 63 -12.19 -4.58 -21.50
CA TYR A 63 -12.69 -5.10 -22.76
C TYR A 63 -13.69 -6.20 -22.47
N GLN A 64 -14.93 -6.02 -22.91
CA GLN A 64 -16.01 -6.97 -22.72
C GLN A 64 -16.68 -7.22 -24.07
N LEU A 65 -16.32 -8.32 -24.73
CA LEU A 65 -16.83 -8.65 -26.06
C LEU A 65 -18.32 -9.00 -26.03
N ASP A 66 -18.73 -9.72 -24.99
CA ASP A 66 -20.09 -10.20 -24.77
C ASP A 66 -20.37 -10.37 -23.26
N ALA A 67 -21.46 -11.05 -22.90
CA ALA A 67 -21.82 -11.28 -21.51
C ALA A 67 -20.92 -12.32 -20.82
N GLN A 68 -20.16 -13.11 -21.57
CA GLN A 68 -19.38 -14.25 -21.09
C GLN A 68 -17.89 -13.93 -20.95
N HIS A 69 -17.33 -13.01 -21.73
CA HIS A 69 -15.89 -12.73 -21.78
C HIS A 69 -15.57 -11.32 -21.32
N LYS A 70 -14.74 -11.20 -20.27
CA LYS A 70 -14.34 -9.90 -19.72
C LYS A 70 -12.86 -9.88 -19.38
N PHE A 71 -12.15 -8.95 -19.98
CA PHE A 71 -10.76 -8.63 -19.68
C PHE A 71 -10.68 -7.27 -18.98
N ASN A 72 -9.85 -7.19 -17.95
CA ASN A 72 -9.57 -5.95 -17.24
C ASN A 72 -8.05 -5.82 -17.05
N ILE A 73 -7.51 -4.62 -17.24
CA ILE A 73 -6.14 -4.29 -16.84
C ILE A 73 -6.15 -3.00 -16.05
N GLN A 74 -5.51 -3.00 -14.88
CA GLN A 74 -5.38 -1.82 -14.04
C GLN A 74 -3.91 -1.52 -13.78
N GLY A 75 -3.48 -0.31 -14.11
CA GLY A 75 -2.21 0.26 -13.71
C GLY A 75 -2.39 1.28 -12.60
N PHE A 76 -1.42 1.37 -11.69
CA PHE A 76 -1.39 2.42 -10.69
C PHE A 76 0.04 2.83 -10.32
N TYR A 77 0.14 4.07 -9.87
CA TYR A 77 1.33 4.66 -9.30
C TYR A 77 0.92 5.49 -8.08
N THR A 78 1.65 5.34 -6.98
CA THR A 78 1.51 6.18 -5.80
C THR A 78 2.86 6.68 -5.33
N HIS A 79 2.92 7.97 -5.04
CA HIS A 79 4.01 8.58 -4.30
C HIS A 79 3.48 9.02 -2.94
N THR A 80 4.12 8.58 -1.85
CA THR A 80 3.71 8.90 -0.49
C THR A 80 4.89 9.46 0.28
N LEU A 81 4.73 10.65 0.85
CA LEU A 81 5.59 11.15 1.92
C LEU A 81 4.80 11.00 3.22
N ARG A 82 5.42 10.38 4.22
CA ARG A 82 4.94 10.42 5.61
C ARG A 82 6.08 10.82 6.51
N SER A 83 5.84 11.76 7.39
CA SER A 83 6.83 12.25 8.33
C SER A 83 6.15 12.63 9.64
N GLY A 84 6.95 12.89 10.65
CA GLY A 84 6.44 13.23 11.95
C GLY A 84 7.55 13.55 12.92
N TYR A 85 7.18 14.32 13.93
CA TYR A 85 7.94 14.46 15.15
C TYR A 85 7.53 13.38 16.14
N LEU A 86 8.51 12.80 16.82
CA LEU A 86 8.27 11.83 17.88
C LEU A 86 9.32 11.99 18.98
N GLU A 87 8.87 12.18 20.21
CA GLU A 87 9.74 12.18 21.38
C GLU A 87 10.11 10.73 21.77
N GLN A 88 11.41 10.42 21.77
CA GLN A 88 11.99 9.11 22.07
C GLN A 88 13.01 9.25 23.21
N GLY A 89 12.53 9.17 24.46
CA GLY A 89 13.38 9.33 25.64
C GLY A 89 14.02 10.71 25.71
N LYS A 90 15.35 10.77 25.58
CA LYS A 90 16.12 12.03 25.64
C LYS A 90 16.27 12.75 24.29
N ARG A 91 15.62 12.25 23.24
CA ARG A 91 15.68 12.84 21.90
C ARG A 91 14.30 13.14 21.37
N ILE A 92 14.17 14.21 20.60
CA ILE A 92 13.06 14.42 19.68
C ILE A 92 13.56 13.99 18.31
N THR A 93 12.73 13.28 17.56
CA THR A 93 13.09 12.73 16.26
C THR A 93 12.18 13.24 15.15
N LEU A 94 12.75 13.50 13.97
CA LEU A 94 12.03 13.80 12.73
C LEU A 94 12.27 12.62 11.78
N SER A 95 11.20 11.93 11.36
CA SER A 95 11.29 10.68 10.60
C SER A 95 10.64 10.79 9.21
N PRO A 96 11.24 11.49 8.23
CA PRO A 96 10.70 11.56 6.88
C PRO A 96 10.92 10.22 6.18
N ARG A 97 9.84 9.70 5.61
CA ARG A 97 9.85 8.45 4.84
C ARG A 97 9.09 8.64 3.55
N GLU A 98 9.77 8.40 2.45
CA GLU A 98 9.21 8.45 1.10
C GLU A 98 8.98 7.04 0.57
N TYR A 99 7.88 6.87 -0.17
CA TYR A 99 7.46 5.60 -0.75
C TYR A 99 7.01 5.84 -2.19
N TRP A 100 7.52 5.02 -3.11
CA TRP A 100 7.07 4.95 -4.49
C TRP A 100 6.55 3.55 -4.75
N VAL A 101 5.27 3.44 -5.11
CA VAL A 101 4.66 2.16 -5.46
C VAL A 101 4.13 2.25 -6.87
N ARG A 102 4.43 1.25 -7.69
CA ARG A 102 3.86 1.07 -9.02
C ARG A 102 3.38 -0.35 -9.17
N GLY A 103 2.29 -0.53 -9.89
CA GLY A 103 1.79 -1.86 -10.16
C GLY A 103 0.91 -1.94 -11.39
N ILE A 104 0.82 -3.13 -11.94
CA ILE A 104 -0.04 -3.47 -13.06
C ILE A 104 -0.69 -4.82 -12.81
N GLU A 105 -1.99 -4.90 -13.08
CA GLU A 105 -2.82 -6.07 -12.80
C GLU A 105 -3.76 -6.36 -13.97
N PRO A 106 -3.34 -7.21 -14.94
CA PRO A 106 -4.24 -7.84 -15.89
C PRO A 106 -5.06 -8.96 -15.23
N ARG A 107 -6.33 -9.02 -15.59
CA ARG A 107 -7.33 -9.99 -15.12
C ARG A 107 -8.20 -10.39 -16.29
N TYR A 108 -8.59 -11.64 -16.32
CA TYR A 108 -9.51 -12.18 -17.31
C TYR A 108 -10.51 -13.08 -16.61
N SER A 109 -11.78 -12.97 -17.00
CA SER A 109 -12.85 -13.83 -16.52
C SER A 109 -13.68 -14.31 -17.70
N GLN A 110 -14.03 -15.59 -17.68
CA GLN A 110 -14.88 -16.19 -18.69
C GLN A 110 -15.94 -17.10 -18.08
N SER A 111 -17.19 -16.94 -18.51
CA SER A 111 -18.31 -17.79 -18.12
C SER A 111 -18.68 -18.80 -19.20
N PHE A 112 -18.94 -20.06 -18.84
CA PHE A 112 -19.34 -21.13 -19.75
C PHE A 112 -20.09 -22.26 -19.01
N MET A 113 -20.71 -23.18 -19.76
CA MET A 113 -21.42 -24.34 -19.21
C MET A 113 -20.59 -25.61 -19.34
N ILE A 114 -20.57 -26.45 -18.30
CA ILE A 114 -20.09 -27.84 -18.36
C ILE A 114 -21.25 -28.76 -17.95
N GLY A 115 -21.98 -29.28 -18.91
CA GLY A 115 -23.20 -30.04 -18.63
C GLY A 115 -24.23 -29.18 -17.88
N PRO A 116 -24.71 -29.58 -16.69
CA PRO A 116 -25.69 -28.82 -15.93
C PRO A 116 -25.08 -27.69 -15.06
N SER A 117 -23.75 -27.60 -14.93
CA SER A 117 -23.09 -26.57 -14.12
C SER A 117 -22.67 -25.36 -14.95
N ALA A 118 -22.83 -24.18 -14.37
CA ALA A 118 -22.25 -22.94 -14.89
C ALA A 118 -20.91 -22.68 -14.20
N HIS A 119 -19.88 -22.35 -14.98
CA HIS A 119 -18.54 -22.04 -14.53
C HIS A 119 -18.21 -20.60 -14.89
N GLU A 120 -17.62 -19.84 -13.96
CA GLU A 120 -16.97 -18.56 -14.22
C GLU A 120 -15.53 -18.65 -13.74
N VAL A 121 -14.61 -18.86 -14.69
CA VAL A 121 -13.18 -18.96 -14.41
C VAL A 121 -12.57 -17.56 -14.43
N GLY A 122 -11.96 -17.18 -13.31
CA GLY A 122 -11.16 -15.98 -13.15
C GLY A 122 -9.68 -16.30 -13.12
N VAL A 123 -8.88 -15.57 -13.88
CA VAL A 123 -7.41 -15.58 -13.78
C VAL A 123 -6.89 -14.16 -13.65
N GLY A 124 -5.78 -13.99 -12.93
CA GLY A 124 -5.11 -12.72 -12.91
C GLY A 124 -3.66 -12.80 -12.48
N TYR A 125 -2.96 -11.74 -12.84
CA TYR A 125 -1.56 -11.53 -12.49
C TYR A 125 -1.40 -10.11 -11.99
N ARG A 126 -0.56 -9.91 -10.99
CA ARG A 126 -0.18 -8.59 -10.50
C ARG A 126 1.32 -8.51 -10.31
N TYR A 127 1.90 -7.49 -10.94
CA TYR A 127 3.23 -7.00 -10.62
C TYR A 127 3.13 -5.79 -9.72
N VAL A 128 3.86 -5.76 -8.61
CA VAL A 128 4.03 -4.58 -7.76
C VAL A 128 5.51 -4.37 -7.49
N ASN A 129 5.95 -3.13 -7.64
CA ASN A 129 7.27 -2.70 -7.20
C ASN A 129 7.12 -1.51 -6.24
N GLU A 130 7.76 -1.62 -5.09
CA GLU A 130 7.83 -0.59 -4.06
C GLU A 130 9.29 -0.20 -3.83
N SER A 131 9.54 1.09 -3.68
CA SER A 131 10.81 1.66 -3.26
C SER A 131 10.57 2.63 -2.11
N THR A 132 11.53 2.70 -1.20
CA THR A 132 11.40 3.49 0.03
C THR A 132 12.71 4.21 0.36
N HIS A 133 12.61 5.36 1.02
CA HIS A 133 13.74 6.03 1.65
C HIS A 133 13.32 6.55 3.01
N GLU A 134 13.94 6.04 4.08
CA GLU A 134 13.65 6.45 5.45
C GLU A 134 14.87 7.10 6.10
N MET A 135 14.67 8.32 6.60
CA MET A 135 15.65 8.98 7.44
C MET A 135 15.12 9.19 8.85
N ARG A 136 16.02 9.38 9.81
CA ARG A 136 15.67 9.83 11.16
C ARG A 136 16.69 10.85 11.67
N TYR A 137 16.24 12.08 11.74
CA TYR A 137 16.96 13.21 12.32
C TYR A 137 16.64 13.33 13.80
N TYR A 138 17.54 13.90 14.58
CA TYR A 138 17.30 14.07 16.01
C TYR A 138 17.93 15.34 16.61
N THR A 139 17.32 15.81 17.69
CA THR A 139 17.84 16.81 18.64
C THR A 139 17.68 16.26 20.05
N ALA A 140 18.41 16.80 21.02
CA ALA A 140 18.20 16.46 22.42
C ALA A 140 16.90 17.11 22.91
N THR A 141 16.04 16.39 23.63
CA THR A 141 14.78 16.98 24.16
C THR A 141 15.06 18.20 25.05
N THR A 142 16.20 18.20 25.75
CA THR A 142 16.63 19.32 26.60
C THR A 142 16.99 20.59 25.84
N SER A 143 17.23 20.53 24.52
CA SER A 143 17.46 21.76 23.73
C SER A 143 16.17 22.53 23.49
N GLY A 144 15.00 21.89 23.63
CA GLY A 144 13.70 22.49 23.32
C GLY A 144 13.47 22.76 21.82
N GLU A 145 14.40 22.34 20.96
CA GLU A 145 14.34 22.57 19.51
C GLU A 145 13.86 21.31 18.77
N LEU A 146 12.91 21.48 17.86
CA LEU A 146 12.49 20.39 16.97
C LEU A 146 13.59 20.09 15.93
N PRO A 147 13.86 18.80 15.64
CA PRO A 147 14.85 18.43 14.63
C PRO A 147 14.42 18.89 13.23
N SER A 148 15.38 19.26 12.41
CA SER A 148 15.18 19.58 10.99
C SER A 148 16.02 18.68 10.10
N THR A 149 15.91 18.81 8.77
CA THR A 149 16.78 18.11 7.82
C THR A 149 18.24 18.57 7.88
N ALA A 150 18.54 19.66 8.60
CA ALA A 150 19.91 20.10 8.89
C ALA A 150 20.46 19.53 10.22
N SER A 151 19.63 18.87 11.03
CA SER A 151 20.06 18.22 12.26
C SER A 151 20.89 16.96 11.97
N PRO A 152 21.64 16.43 12.95
CA PRO A 152 22.23 15.10 12.83
C PRO A 152 21.16 14.02 12.61
N TYR A 153 21.51 12.95 11.91
CA TYR A 153 20.65 11.79 11.69
C TYR A 153 21.34 10.50 12.12
N ASP A 154 20.54 9.55 12.60
CA ASP A 154 21.00 8.23 13.05
C ASP A 154 20.33 7.07 12.30
N ARG A 155 19.57 7.40 11.24
CA ARG A 155 19.03 6.43 10.28
C ARG A 155 19.03 7.03 8.89
N ASP A 156 19.51 6.24 7.94
CA ASP A 156 19.34 6.43 6.50
C ASP A 156 19.24 5.04 5.86
N THR A 157 18.01 4.61 5.57
CA THR A 157 17.72 3.29 5.01
C THR A 157 16.95 3.41 3.70
N ARG A 158 17.28 2.56 2.72
CA ARG A 158 16.53 2.43 1.48
C ARG A 158 16.09 0.99 1.31
N SER A 159 14.79 0.77 1.25
CA SER A 159 14.24 -0.57 1.06
C SER A 159 13.45 -0.64 -0.24
N GLY A 160 13.28 -1.84 -0.77
CA GLY A 160 12.38 -2.04 -1.90
C GLY A 160 11.86 -3.46 -1.95
N THR A 161 10.74 -3.61 -2.64
CA THR A 161 10.08 -4.90 -2.85
C THR A 161 9.69 -5.04 -4.31
N GLU A 162 9.92 -6.22 -4.88
CA GLU A 162 9.39 -6.67 -6.16
C GLU A 162 8.52 -7.90 -5.90
N ALA A 163 7.25 -7.82 -6.29
CA ALA A 163 6.25 -8.83 -6.00
C ALA A 163 5.49 -9.23 -7.26
N HIS A 164 5.50 -10.53 -7.53
CA HIS A 164 4.71 -11.18 -8.57
C HIS A 164 3.63 -12.00 -7.90
N ALA A 165 2.37 -11.77 -8.27
CA ALA A 165 1.25 -12.55 -7.75
C ALA A 165 0.40 -13.08 -8.89
N TRP A 166 0.07 -14.37 -8.83
CA TRP A 166 -0.86 -15.03 -9.74
C TRP A 166 -2.03 -15.57 -8.95
N TYR A 167 -3.21 -15.57 -9.54
CA TYR A 167 -4.37 -16.22 -8.97
C TYR A 167 -5.26 -16.82 -10.05
N ILE A 168 -5.93 -17.90 -9.68
CA ILE A 168 -6.96 -18.56 -10.47
C ILE A 168 -8.08 -19.02 -9.53
N ASP A 169 -9.30 -18.82 -9.95
CA ASP A 169 -10.51 -19.30 -9.28
C ASP A 169 -11.54 -19.73 -10.31
N ASP A 170 -12.41 -20.65 -9.93
CA ASP A 170 -13.54 -21.10 -10.76
C ASP A 170 -14.80 -21.08 -9.91
N ARG A 171 -15.73 -20.17 -10.21
CA ARG A 171 -17.05 -20.18 -9.57
C ARG A 171 -17.94 -21.18 -10.30
N VAL A 172 -18.26 -22.27 -9.62
CA VAL A 172 -19.13 -23.34 -10.11
C VAL A 172 -20.51 -23.23 -9.46
N ASP A 173 -21.52 -22.88 -10.25
CA ASP A 173 -22.92 -22.91 -9.86
C ASP A 173 -23.56 -24.24 -10.35
N ILE A 174 -23.99 -25.10 -9.42
CA ILE A 174 -24.62 -26.40 -9.71
C ILE A 174 -25.82 -26.66 -8.81
N GLY A 175 -27.03 -26.69 -9.39
CA GLY A 175 -28.27 -26.76 -8.62
C GLY A 175 -28.40 -25.55 -7.68
N ASN A 176 -28.48 -25.79 -6.38
CA ASN A 176 -28.54 -24.74 -5.35
C ASN A 176 -27.17 -24.44 -4.71
N TRP A 177 -26.08 -25.00 -5.24
CA TRP A 177 -24.74 -24.85 -4.71
C TRP A 177 -23.92 -23.87 -5.55
N THR A 178 -23.13 -23.06 -4.88
CA THR A 178 -22.04 -22.28 -5.48
C THR A 178 -20.75 -22.68 -4.77
N ILE A 179 -19.79 -23.21 -5.53
CA ILE A 179 -18.49 -23.66 -5.03
C ILE A 179 -17.43 -22.88 -5.79
N THR A 180 -16.45 -22.29 -5.08
CA THR A 180 -15.40 -21.49 -5.71
C THR A 180 -14.01 -21.92 -5.24
N PRO A 181 -13.45 -23.04 -5.76
CA PRO A 181 -12.06 -23.35 -5.52
C PRO A 181 -11.16 -22.23 -6.06
N GLY A 182 -10.16 -21.84 -5.27
CA GLY A 182 -9.20 -20.82 -5.69
C GLY A 182 -7.79 -21.09 -5.20
N MET A 183 -6.82 -20.65 -6.01
CA MET A 183 -5.41 -20.64 -5.63
C MET A 183 -4.80 -19.27 -5.92
N ARG A 184 -3.94 -18.82 -5.01
CA ARG A 184 -3.06 -17.68 -5.20
C ARG A 184 -1.62 -18.08 -4.90
N PHE A 185 -0.70 -17.60 -5.70
CA PHE A 185 0.73 -17.78 -5.51
C PHE A 185 1.42 -16.42 -5.60
N GLU A 186 2.29 -16.11 -4.65
CA GLU A 186 3.12 -14.90 -4.68
C GLU A 186 4.59 -15.26 -4.59
N HIS A 187 5.40 -14.60 -5.42
CA HIS A 187 6.86 -14.56 -5.32
C HIS A 187 7.26 -13.13 -4.96
N ILE A 188 7.94 -12.96 -3.83
CA ILE A 188 8.25 -11.64 -3.28
C ILE A 188 9.73 -11.58 -2.95
N GLU A 189 10.40 -10.57 -3.50
CA GLU A 189 11.78 -10.23 -3.18
C GLU A 189 11.83 -8.85 -2.53
N SER A 190 12.45 -8.75 -1.37
CA SER A 190 12.63 -7.49 -0.65
C SER A 190 14.10 -7.30 -0.29
N TYR A 191 14.54 -6.05 -0.27
CA TYR A 191 15.86 -5.68 0.22
C TYR A 191 15.79 -4.45 1.13
N GLN A 192 16.81 -4.30 1.97
CA GLN A 192 17.06 -3.09 2.74
C GLN A 192 18.55 -2.77 2.72
N ASP A 193 18.89 -1.59 2.24
CA ASP A 193 20.21 -0.99 2.29
C ASP A 193 20.26 -0.03 3.49
N ASN A 194 21.26 -0.17 4.34
CA ASN A 194 21.56 0.76 5.42
C ASN A 194 22.75 1.62 5.02
N ASN A 195 22.49 2.87 4.64
CA ASN A 195 23.51 3.78 4.09
C ASN A 195 24.50 4.25 5.17
N LEU A 196 24.14 4.19 6.45
CA LEU A 196 25.04 4.54 7.55
C LEU A 196 26.07 3.45 7.84
N LEU A 197 25.65 2.19 7.76
CA LEU A 197 26.52 1.03 8.03
C LEU A 197 27.14 0.45 6.74
N GLY A 198 26.65 0.84 5.57
CA GLY A 198 27.07 0.26 4.28
C GLY A 198 26.64 -1.19 4.09
N THR A 199 25.59 -1.65 4.78
CA THR A 199 25.13 -3.04 4.76
C THR A 199 23.88 -3.22 3.90
N ARG A 200 23.73 -4.39 3.28
CA ARG A 200 22.52 -4.78 2.53
C ARG A 200 21.98 -6.11 3.04
N GLU A 201 20.69 -6.13 3.32
CA GLU A 201 19.92 -7.33 3.62
C GLU A 201 18.95 -7.62 2.46
N ARG A 202 18.76 -8.89 2.11
CA ARG A 202 17.81 -9.33 1.08
C ARG A 202 17.08 -10.58 1.55
N VAL A 203 15.78 -10.61 1.29
CA VAL A 203 14.91 -11.75 1.58
C VAL A 203 14.10 -12.05 0.33
N SER A 204 13.94 -13.32 0.00
CA SER A 204 13.05 -13.80 -1.06
C SER A 204 12.18 -14.91 -0.48
N TYR A 205 10.89 -14.91 -0.76
CA TYR A 205 9.98 -15.95 -0.31
C TYR A 205 8.82 -16.18 -1.29
N ASN A 206 8.28 -17.40 -1.24
CA ASN A 206 7.11 -17.83 -1.99
C ASN A 206 5.94 -18.07 -1.03
N ALA A 207 4.78 -17.50 -1.31
CA ALA A 207 3.59 -17.64 -0.48
C ALA A 207 2.43 -18.27 -1.28
N PRO A 208 2.18 -19.58 -1.15
CA PRO A 208 0.97 -20.20 -1.69
C PRO A 208 -0.22 -20.03 -0.72
N LEU A 209 -1.37 -19.61 -1.24
CA LEU A 209 -2.62 -19.50 -0.50
C LEU A 209 -3.71 -20.31 -1.22
N ARG A 210 -4.44 -21.14 -0.48
CA ARG A 210 -5.62 -21.89 -0.96
C ARG A 210 -6.86 -21.23 -0.37
N ARG A 211 -7.90 -21.03 -1.17
CA ARG A 211 -9.21 -20.56 -0.73
C ARG A 211 -10.30 -21.53 -1.16
#